data_AF-A0A2N7GMJ2-F1
#
_entry.id   AF-A0A2N7GMJ2-F1
#
_cell.length_a   1.000
_cell.length_b   1.000
_cell.length_c   1.000
_cell.angle_alpha   90.00
_cell.angle_beta   90.00
_cell.angle_gamma   90.00
#
_symmetry.space_group_name_H-M   'P 1'
#
loop_
_entity.id
_entity.type
_entity.pdbx_description
1 polymer ?
#
loop_
_entity_poly.entity_id
_entity_poly.type
_entity_poly.pdbx_seq_one_letter_code
_entity_poly.pdbx_strand_id
1 'polypeptide(L)'
;MFEQVFKNVDDIFHKDAGCSSELDDTEQSSWMLFLKYLDDLEFTKSQEAGYDDEKLDSMKEIIDAKDSDVYDLLSFVAYARETHTRKERVATAKPGISSEFTPNQIEFIEFILDKYIEDGVQELAAKKMRSLVELKYDTISDAAEQFGSPMAIRDTFIGFQKYLYE
;
A
#
# COMPACT_ATOMS: atom_id res chain seq x y z
N MET A 1 -13.04 19.99 10.81
CA MET A 1 -13.13 18.63 11.39
C MET A 1 -11.77 17.93 11.32
N PHE A 2 -11.11 17.90 10.16
CA PHE A 2 -9.72 17.43 10.01
C PHE A 2 -8.69 18.17 10.88
N GLU A 3 -8.74 19.50 10.98
CA GLU A 3 -7.84 20.24 11.89
C GLU A 3 -7.93 19.77 13.35
N GLN A 4 -9.10 19.31 13.81
CA GLN A 4 -9.26 18.81 15.16
C GLN A 4 -8.70 17.39 15.29
N VAL A 5 -8.83 16.55 14.27
CA VAL A 5 -8.20 15.22 14.23
C VAL A 5 -6.68 15.35 14.20
N PHE A 6 -6.14 16.21 13.34
CA PHE A 6 -4.71 16.50 13.27
C PHE A 6 -4.18 17.14 14.56
N LYS A 7 -4.90 18.11 15.15
CA LYS A 7 -4.54 18.63 16.48
C LYS A 7 -4.60 17.59 17.57
N ASN A 8 -5.59 16.70 17.55
CA ASN A 8 -5.72 15.66 18.58
C ASN A 8 -4.58 14.64 18.46
N VAL A 9 -4.18 14.29 17.23
CA VAL A 9 -3.04 13.41 16.98
C VAL A 9 -1.74 14.11 17.41
N ASP A 10 -1.53 15.37 17.00
CA ASP A 10 -0.37 16.17 17.38
C ASP A 10 -0.28 16.39 18.90
N ASP A 11 -1.41 16.63 19.58
CA ASP A 11 -1.51 16.77 21.04
C ASP A 11 -1.16 15.47 21.78
N ILE A 12 -1.53 14.30 21.23
CA ILE A 12 -1.20 12.98 21.79
C ILE A 12 0.30 12.73 21.68
N PHE A 13 0.93 13.10 20.56
CA PHE A 13 2.37 12.88 20.34
C PHE A 13 3.26 13.89 21.07
N HIS A 14 2.84 15.14 21.23
CA HIS A 14 3.67 16.19 21.83
C HIS A 14 3.52 16.32 23.36
N LYS A 15 2.44 15.81 23.97
CA LYS A 15 2.28 15.84 25.44
C LYS A 15 2.89 14.64 26.16
N ASP A 16 3.09 13.52 25.48
CA ASP A 16 3.71 12.31 26.03
C ASP A 16 5.14 12.07 25.50
N ALA A 17 5.87 13.14 25.16
CA ALA A 17 7.31 13.09 24.90
C ALA A 17 8.10 12.92 26.22
N GLY A 18 7.82 11.83 26.91
CA GLY A 18 8.49 11.34 28.09
C GLY A 18 8.78 9.84 27.97
N CYS A 19 9.16 9.34 26.79
CA CYS A 19 9.74 7.99 26.68
C CYS A 19 10.86 7.95 25.63
N SER A 20 12.02 8.39 26.09
CA SER A 20 13.32 7.91 25.63
C SER A 20 13.50 6.47 26.12
N SER A 21 13.16 5.48 25.30
CA SER A 21 13.82 4.16 25.22
C SER A 21 13.01 3.24 24.33
N GLU A 22 13.66 2.73 23.27
CA GLU A 22 13.34 1.49 22.55
C GLU A 22 11.84 1.18 22.42
N LEU A 23 11.20 1.70 21.37
CA LEU A 23 9.87 1.27 20.95
C LEU A 23 9.88 -0.26 20.73
N ASP A 24 9.13 -0.99 21.56
CA ASP A 24 8.87 -2.42 21.42
C ASP A 24 8.29 -2.70 20.02
N ASP A 25 8.91 -3.62 19.28
CA ASP A 25 8.50 -4.03 17.93
C ASP A 25 7.01 -4.45 17.87
N THR A 26 6.43 -4.82 19.02
CA THR A 26 5.00 -5.13 19.19
C THR A 26 4.11 -3.89 19.09
N GLU A 27 4.56 -2.75 19.63
CA GLU A 27 3.85 -1.48 19.51
C GLU A 27 3.95 -0.95 18.08
N GLN A 28 5.12 -0.99 17.45
CA GLN A 28 5.29 -0.58 16.05
C GLN A 28 4.44 -1.43 15.10
N SER A 29 4.37 -2.75 15.30
CA SER A 29 3.51 -3.65 14.52
C SER A 29 2.02 -3.36 14.73
N SER A 30 1.63 -3.00 15.96
CA SER A 30 0.26 -2.59 16.30
C SER A 30 -0.10 -1.24 15.69
N TRP A 31 0.84 -0.30 15.65
CA TRP A 31 0.71 0.99 14.97
C TRP A 31 0.66 0.84 13.45
N MET A 32 1.44 -0.07 12.86
CA MET A 32 1.36 -0.38 11.42
C MET A 32 0.03 -1.05 11.04
N LEU A 33 -0.48 -1.97 11.87
CA LEU A 33 -1.80 -2.56 11.68
C LEU A 33 -2.92 -1.53 11.89
N PHE A 34 -2.74 -0.59 12.82
CA PHE A 34 -3.67 0.51 13.07
C PHE A 34 -3.67 1.53 11.93
N LEU A 35 -2.51 1.86 11.35
CA LEU A 35 -2.38 2.74 10.19
C LEU A 35 -2.94 2.09 8.92
N LYS A 36 -2.70 0.78 8.72
CA LYS A 36 -3.33 0.01 7.63
C LYS A 36 -4.84 -0.08 7.80
N TYR A 37 -5.30 -0.32 9.03
CA TYR A 37 -6.73 -0.30 9.36
C TYR A 37 -7.33 1.08 9.14
N LEU A 38 -6.62 2.16 9.50
CA LEU A 38 -7.03 3.53 9.24
C LEU A 38 -7.01 3.86 7.74
N ASP A 39 -6.08 3.37 6.95
CA ASP A 39 -6.08 3.53 5.48
C ASP A 39 -7.32 2.85 4.87
N ASP A 40 -7.61 1.62 5.28
CA ASP A 40 -8.82 0.89 4.89
C ASP A 40 -10.12 1.60 5.37
N LEU A 41 -10.10 2.20 6.57
CA LEU A 41 -11.24 2.91 7.15
C LEU A 41 -11.40 4.35 6.65
N GLU A 42 -10.31 5.04 6.33
CA GLU A 42 -10.27 6.37 5.73
C GLU A 42 -10.64 6.28 4.26
N PHE A 43 -10.23 5.24 3.53
CA PHE A 43 -10.75 4.99 2.18
C PHE A 43 -12.28 4.83 2.21
N THR A 44 -12.79 4.06 3.17
CA THR A 44 -14.24 3.84 3.33
C THR A 44 -14.97 5.10 3.82
N LYS A 45 -14.41 5.83 4.79
CA LYS A 45 -14.99 7.07 5.33
C LYS A 45 -14.83 8.28 4.41
N SER A 46 -13.79 8.35 3.60
CA SER A 46 -13.57 9.40 2.60
C SER A 46 -14.66 9.32 1.53
N GLN A 47 -14.99 8.11 1.08
CA GLN A 47 -16.12 7.84 0.21
C GLN A 47 -17.47 8.21 0.88
N GLU A 48 -17.64 7.92 2.18
CA GLU A 48 -18.84 8.30 2.94
C GLU A 48 -18.92 9.81 3.27
N ALA A 49 -17.79 10.51 3.36
CA ALA A 49 -17.68 11.93 3.70
C ALA A 49 -17.62 12.86 2.47
N GLY A 50 -17.70 12.32 1.25
CA GLY A 50 -17.70 13.09 -0.01
C GLY A 50 -16.32 13.64 -0.41
N TYR A 51 -15.25 12.99 0.05
CA TYR A 51 -13.91 13.12 -0.53
C TYR A 51 -13.76 11.99 -1.56
N ASP A 52 -14.13 12.31 -2.80
CA ASP A 52 -13.91 11.45 -3.95
C ASP A 52 -12.41 11.42 -4.33
N ASP A 53 -12.04 10.44 -5.15
CA ASP A 53 -10.68 10.27 -5.68
C ASP A 53 -10.16 11.58 -6.31
N GLU A 54 -11.04 12.41 -6.90
CA GLU A 54 -10.69 13.70 -7.52
C GLU A 54 -10.07 14.70 -6.53
N LYS A 55 -10.54 14.78 -5.29
CA LYS A 55 -9.95 15.67 -4.28
C LYS A 55 -8.61 15.20 -3.79
N LEU A 56 -8.43 13.89 -3.63
CA LEU A 56 -7.14 13.32 -3.25
C LEU A 56 -6.11 13.53 -4.36
N ASP A 57 -6.51 13.34 -5.61
CA ASP A 57 -5.66 13.63 -6.77
C ASP A 57 -5.31 15.12 -6.85
N SER A 58 -6.26 16.02 -6.61
CA SER A 58 -6.00 17.46 -6.54
C SER A 58 -4.97 17.83 -5.46
N MET A 59 -5.01 17.16 -4.29
CA MET A 59 -4.03 17.39 -3.23
C MET A 59 -2.64 16.88 -3.62
N LYS A 60 -2.55 15.72 -4.28
CA LYS A 60 -1.30 15.20 -4.83
C LYS A 60 -0.72 16.11 -5.90
N GLU A 61 -1.54 16.73 -6.75
CA GLU A 61 -1.08 17.72 -7.74
C GLU A 61 -0.45 18.94 -7.08
N ILE A 62 -1.05 19.46 -6.01
CA ILE A 62 -0.55 20.67 -5.30
C ILE A 62 0.85 20.44 -4.70
N ILE A 63 1.14 19.21 -4.26
CA ILE A 63 2.42 18.85 -3.63
C ILE A 63 3.38 18.11 -4.57
N ASP A 64 3.09 18.04 -5.87
CA ASP A 64 3.87 17.33 -6.89
C ASP A 64 4.08 15.82 -6.59
N ALA A 65 3.07 15.17 -6.02
CA ALA A 65 3.10 13.76 -5.58
C ALA A 65 2.05 12.87 -6.29
N LYS A 66 1.71 13.19 -7.55
CA LYS A 66 0.71 12.43 -8.36
C LYS A 66 1.03 10.93 -8.49
N ASP A 67 2.33 10.61 -8.47
CA ASP A 67 2.84 9.25 -8.61
C ASP A 67 3.04 8.56 -7.26
N SER A 68 2.46 9.12 -6.18
CA SER A 68 2.53 8.58 -4.82
C SER A 68 1.18 8.07 -4.34
N ASP A 69 1.20 7.17 -3.35
CA ASP A 69 -0.02 6.60 -2.79
C ASP A 69 -0.62 7.52 -1.72
N VAL A 70 -1.86 7.26 -1.30
CA VAL A 70 -2.52 8.03 -0.21
C VAL A 70 -1.69 7.96 1.08
N TYR A 71 -1.06 6.82 1.34
CA TYR A 71 -0.10 6.65 2.43
C TYR A 71 1.02 7.71 2.43
N ASP A 72 1.61 7.99 1.26
CA ASP A 72 2.70 8.97 1.14
C ASP A 72 2.19 10.40 1.36
N LEU A 73 1.02 10.72 0.83
CA LEU A 73 0.35 12.00 1.04
C LEU A 73 0.08 12.22 2.54
N LEU A 74 -0.48 11.22 3.22
CA LEU A 74 -0.74 11.28 4.67
C LEU A 74 0.55 11.37 5.47
N SER A 75 1.60 10.64 5.07
CA SER A 75 2.91 10.69 5.71
C SER A 75 3.59 12.05 5.54
N PHE A 76 3.47 12.68 4.38
CA PHE A 76 3.95 14.05 4.15
C PHE A 76 3.20 15.05 5.02
N VAL A 77 1.86 14.98 5.07
CA VAL A 77 1.04 15.90 5.87
C VAL A 77 1.31 15.73 7.37
N ALA A 78 1.45 14.50 7.86
CA ALA A 78 1.63 14.21 9.27
C ALA A 78 3.07 14.41 9.77
N TYR A 79 4.08 14.13 8.93
CA TYR A 79 5.48 14.04 9.36
C TYR A 79 6.46 14.87 8.51
N ALA A 80 5.99 15.60 7.50
CA ALA A 80 6.84 16.28 6.50
C ALA A 80 7.88 15.34 5.86
N ARG A 81 7.56 14.05 5.76
CA ARG A 81 8.40 13.03 5.12
C ARG A 81 8.34 13.17 3.60
N GLU A 82 9.46 12.91 2.94
CA GLU A 82 9.51 12.84 1.47
C GLU A 82 8.53 11.79 0.95
N THR A 83 7.81 12.13 -0.11
CA THR A 83 6.86 11.23 -0.76
C THR A 83 7.61 10.25 -1.65
N HIS A 84 7.29 8.96 -1.55
CA HIS A 84 7.85 7.97 -2.46
C HIS A 84 6.95 7.81 -3.69
N THR A 85 7.55 7.77 -4.88
CA THR A 85 6.81 7.39 -6.08
C THR A 85 6.57 5.87 -6.09
N ARG A 86 5.52 5.42 -6.77
CA ARG A 86 5.27 3.98 -6.99
C ARG A 86 6.46 3.26 -7.60
N LYS A 87 7.21 3.95 -8.48
CA LYS A 87 8.41 3.40 -9.12
C LYS A 87 9.55 3.19 -8.13
N GLU A 88 9.79 4.16 -7.25
CA GLU A 88 10.80 4.03 -6.17
C GLU A 88 10.40 2.93 -5.19
N ARG A 89 9.11 2.89 -4.83
CA ARG A 89 8.55 1.84 -3.97
C ARG A 89 8.80 0.45 -4.53
N VAL A 90 8.51 0.24 -5.82
CA VAL A 90 8.80 -1.01 -6.52
C VAL A 90 10.30 -1.31 -6.55
N ALA A 91 11.15 -0.32 -6.81
CA ALA A 91 12.60 -0.52 -6.84
C ALA A 91 13.14 -1.00 -5.48
N THR A 92 12.64 -0.45 -4.37
CA THR A 92 13.00 -0.85 -3.00
C THR A 92 12.48 -2.25 -2.66
N ALA A 93 11.28 -2.60 -3.12
CA ALA A 93 10.66 -3.90 -2.85
C ALA A 93 11.31 -5.07 -3.62
N LYS A 94 11.84 -4.82 -4.82
CA LYS A 94 12.34 -5.86 -5.74
C LYS A 94 13.35 -6.84 -5.12
N PRO A 95 14.36 -6.41 -4.34
CA PRO A 95 15.30 -7.34 -3.71
C PRO A 95 14.61 -8.33 -2.76
N GLY A 96 13.71 -7.86 -1.88
CA GLY A 96 12.99 -8.71 -0.93
C GLY A 96 12.00 -9.65 -1.61
N ILE A 97 11.35 -9.20 -2.68
CA ILE A 97 10.49 -10.06 -3.51
C ILE A 97 11.33 -11.14 -4.19
N SER A 98 12.48 -10.78 -4.76
CA SER A 98 13.32 -11.73 -5.52
C SER A 98 13.92 -12.83 -4.64
N SER A 99 14.10 -12.58 -3.34
CA SER A 99 14.61 -13.60 -2.40
C SER A 99 13.54 -14.59 -1.92
N GLU A 100 12.27 -14.20 -1.92
CA GLU A 100 11.20 -14.93 -1.21
C GLU A 100 10.24 -15.68 -2.14
N PHE A 101 10.21 -15.33 -3.43
CA PHE A 101 9.29 -15.92 -4.40
C PHE A 101 10.02 -16.74 -5.47
N THR A 102 9.31 -17.73 -6.02
CA THR A 102 9.80 -18.53 -7.15
C THR A 102 9.81 -17.73 -8.45
N PRO A 103 10.56 -18.14 -9.48
CA PRO A 103 10.61 -17.42 -10.77
C PRO A 103 9.23 -17.16 -11.40
N ASN A 104 8.33 -18.17 -11.39
CA ASN A 104 6.97 -18.02 -11.92
C ASN A 104 6.14 -17.01 -11.12
N GLN A 105 6.30 -16.99 -9.79
CA GLN A 105 5.63 -16.03 -8.93
C GLN A 105 6.18 -14.62 -9.15
N ILE A 106 7.51 -14.46 -9.24
CA ILE A 106 8.15 -13.18 -9.53
C ILE A 106 7.63 -12.61 -10.85
N GLU A 107 7.54 -13.43 -11.90
CA GLU A 107 7.05 -12.98 -13.20
C GLU A 107 5.60 -12.44 -13.14
N PHE A 108 4.75 -13.05 -12.31
CA PHE A 108 3.40 -12.54 -12.06
C PHE A 108 3.41 -11.27 -11.21
N ILE A 109 4.25 -11.22 -10.17
CA ILE A 109 4.41 -10.05 -9.32
C ILE A 109 4.88 -8.86 -10.16
N GLU A 110 5.90 -9.01 -11.00
CA GLU A 110 6.41 -7.95 -11.87
C GLU A 110 5.34 -7.42 -12.82
N PHE A 111 4.52 -8.31 -13.40
CA PHE A 111 3.36 -7.91 -14.20
C PHE A 111 2.37 -7.04 -13.42
N ILE A 112 2.08 -7.39 -12.16
CA ILE A 112 1.20 -6.58 -11.30
C ILE A 112 1.86 -5.25 -10.94
N LEU A 113 3.17 -5.26 -10.66
CA LEU A 113 3.91 -4.05 -10.29
C LEU A 113 3.98 -3.05 -11.44
N ASP A 114 4.09 -3.52 -12.69
CA ASP A 114 4.02 -2.65 -13.86
C ASP A 114 2.65 -1.96 -13.95
N LYS A 115 1.57 -2.71 -13.74
CA LYS A 115 0.21 -2.15 -13.68
C LYS A 115 0.01 -1.20 -12.50
N TYR A 116 0.57 -1.51 -11.34
CA TYR A 116 0.54 -0.61 -10.18
C TYR A 116 1.27 0.71 -10.46
N ILE A 117 2.44 0.67 -11.09
CA ILE A 117 3.18 1.88 -11.47
C ILE A 117 2.33 2.73 -12.44
N GLU A 118 1.77 2.11 -13.48
CA GLU A 118 0.99 2.76 -14.54
C GLU A 118 -0.34 3.30 -14.03
N ASP A 119 -1.16 2.44 -13.43
CA ASP A 119 -2.57 2.70 -13.20
C ASP A 119 -2.83 3.13 -11.74
N GLY A 120 -2.01 2.71 -10.77
CA GLY A 120 -2.12 3.13 -9.36
C GLY A 120 -2.47 2.02 -8.37
N VAL A 121 -2.62 2.41 -7.10
CA VAL A 121 -2.77 1.50 -5.94
C VAL A 121 -3.99 0.59 -6.04
N GLN A 122 -5.04 0.98 -6.77
CA GLN A 122 -6.23 0.14 -6.92
C GLN A 122 -5.94 -1.20 -7.62
N GLU A 123 -4.85 -1.31 -8.38
CA GLU A 123 -4.43 -2.58 -9.00
C GLU A 123 -4.04 -3.65 -7.95
N LEU A 124 -3.64 -3.23 -6.75
CA LEU A 124 -3.29 -4.12 -5.66
C LEU A 124 -4.52 -4.66 -4.90
N ALA A 125 -5.72 -4.14 -5.17
CA ALA A 125 -6.93 -4.55 -4.46
C ALA A 125 -7.29 -6.02 -4.73
N ALA A 126 -7.69 -6.77 -3.70
CA ALA A 126 -8.04 -8.19 -3.82
C ALA A 126 -9.12 -8.49 -4.89
N LYS A 127 -10.03 -7.53 -5.15
CA LYS A 127 -11.05 -7.63 -6.21
C LYS A 127 -10.45 -7.69 -7.63
N LYS A 128 -9.25 -7.14 -7.84
CA LYS A 128 -8.54 -7.11 -9.12
C LYS A 128 -7.76 -8.39 -9.41
N MET A 129 -7.50 -9.21 -8.40
CA MET A 129 -6.71 -10.44 -8.53
C MET A 129 -7.22 -11.33 -9.67
N ARG A 130 -8.53 -11.62 -9.72
CA ARG A 130 -9.12 -12.46 -10.78
C ARG A 130 -8.83 -11.89 -12.17
N SER A 131 -9.14 -10.61 -12.39
CA SER A 131 -8.92 -9.96 -13.69
C SER A 131 -7.44 -9.91 -14.08
N LEU A 132 -6.53 -9.75 -13.12
CA LEU A 132 -5.09 -9.73 -13.38
C LEU A 132 -4.55 -11.11 -13.74
N VAL A 133 -5.05 -12.16 -13.09
CA VAL A 133 -4.71 -13.54 -13.43
C VAL A 133 -5.23 -13.90 -14.82
N GLU A 134 -6.49 -13.60 -15.11
CA GLU A 134 -7.09 -13.84 -16.44
C GLU A 134 -6.40 -13.01 -17.53
N LEU A 135 -5.90 -11.81 -17.22
CA LEU A 135 -5.16 -10.97 -18.17
C LEU A 135 -3.77 -11.54 -18.51
N LYS A 136 -3.07 -12.17 -17.56
CA LYS A 136 -1.72 -12.72 -17.78
C LYS A 136 -1.74 -14.18 -18.28
N TYR A 137 -2.68 -14.98 -17.80
CA TYR A 137 -2.69 -16.43 -17.98
C TYR A 137 -3.94 -16.98 -18.67
N ASP A 138 -4.83 -16.12 -19.19
CA ASP A 138 -6.14 -16.46 -19.77
C ASP A 138 -7.17 -16.98 -18.75
N THR A 139 -6.84 -18.01 -17.95
CA THR A 139 -7.73 -18.55 -16.92
C THR A 139 -7.03 -18.82 -15.59
N ILE A 140 -7.84 -18.94 -14.51
CA ILE A 140 -7.35 -19.37 -13.19
C ILE A 140 -6.76 -20.79 -13.24
N SER A 141 -7.26 -21.65 -14.12
CA SER A 141 -6.77 -23.02 -14.25
C SER A 141 -5.35 -23.03 -14.83
N ASP A 142 -5.11 -22.26 -15.89
CA ASP A 142 -3.81 -22.16 -16.55
C ASP A 142 -2.77 -21.53 -15.61
N ALA A 143 -3.18 -20.51 -14.85
CA ALA A 143 -2.34 -19.97 -13.79
C ALA A 143 -2.05 -21.02 -12.71
N ALA A 144 -3.02 -21.82 -12.28
CA ALA A 144 -2.79 -22.84 -11.26
C ALA A 144 -1.79 -23.91 -11.70
N GLU A 145 -1.65 -24.21 -12.98
CA GLU A 145 -0.62 -25.11 -13.51
C GLU A 145 0.80 -24.56 -13.27
N GLN A 146 0.98 -23.24 -13.32
CA GLN A 146 2.26 -22.57 -13.09
C GLN A 146 2.59 -22.39 -11.60
N PHE A 147 1.56 -22.27 -10.75
CA PHE A 147 1.67 -21.99 -9.32
C PHE A 147 1.49 -23.25 -8.45
N GLY A 148 1.09 -24.37 -9.04
CA GLY A 148 0.76 -25.63 -8.37
C GLY A 148 -0.64 -25.66 -7.74
N SER A 149 -1.22 -24.52 -7.36
CA SER A 149 -2.61 -24.46 -6.89
C SER A 149 -3.23 -23.06 -7.02
N PRO A 150 -4.57 -22.94 -7.08
CA PRO A 150 -5.24 -21.64 -7.02
C PRO A 150 -4.98 -20.87 -5.72
N MET A 151 -4.73 -21.58 -4.61
CA MET A 151 -4.41 -20.96 -3.32
C MET A 151 -3.05 -20.26 -3.38
N ALA A 152 -2.06 -20.89 -4.00
CA ALA A 152 -0.73 -20.31 -4.18
C ALA A 152 -0.77 -19.00 -4.99
N ILE A 153 -1.68 -18.85 -5.96
CA ILE A 153 -1.87 -17.59 -6.70
C ILE A 153 -2.29 -16.47 -5.75
N ARG A 154 -3.29 -16.74 -4.91
CA ARG A 154 -3.80 -15.76 -3.93
C ARG A 154 -2.74 -15.40 -2.91
N ASP A 155 -2.05 -16.39 -2.37
CA ASP A 155 -1.00 -16.19 -1.37
C ASP A 155 0.16 -15.39 -1.96
N THR A 156 0.50 -15.62 -3.23
CA THR A 156 1.47 -14.80 -3.95
C THR A 156 0.99 -13.35 -4.09
N PHE A 157 -0.24 -13.16 -4.59
CA PHE A 157 -0.83 -11.84 -4.84
C PHE A 157 -0.90 -10.97 -3.57
N ILE A 158 -1.25 -11.56 -2.44
CA ILE A 158 -1.32 -10.84 -1.16
C ILE A 158 0.07 -10.72 -0.52
N GLY A 159 0.86 -11.78 -0.58
CA GLY A 159 2.12 -11.92 0.15
C GLY A 159 3.20 -10.95 -0.29
N PHE A 160 3.26 -10.57 -1.58
CA PHE A 160 4.28 -9.65 -2.04
C PHE A 160 4.02 -8.19 -1.62
N GLN A 161 2.75 -7.83 -1.35
CA GLN A 161 2.37 -6.42 -1.15
C GLN A 161 3.00 -5.80 0.10
N LYS A 162 3.32 -6.61 1.11
CA LYS A 162 4.00 -6.12 2.32
C LYS A 162 5.35 -5.46 1.98
N TYR A 163 6.09 -5.99 1.00
CA TYR A 163 7.41 -5.48 0.60
C TYR A 163 7.33 -4.09 -0.03
N LEU A 164 6.15 -3.65 -0.48
CA LEU A 164 5.96 -2.30 -0.99
C LEU A 164 5.96 -1.25 0.13
N TYR A 165 5.76 -1.63 1.39
CA TYR A 165 5.65 -0.69 2.51
C TYR A 165 6.64 -0.98 3.65
N GLU A 166 7.63 -1.82 3.38
CA GLU A 166 8.83 -2.03 4.20
C GLU A 166 9.90 -0.97 3.85
#